data_AF-A0A238ZIZ7-F1
#
_entry.id   AF-A0A238ZIZ7-F1
#
_cell.length_a   1.000
_cell.length_b   1.000
_cell.length_c   1.000
_cell.angle_alpha   90.00
_cell.angle_beta   90.00
_cell.angle_gamma   90.00
#
_symmetry.space_group_name_H-M   'P 1'
#
loop_
_entity.id
_entity.type
_entity.pdbx_description
1 polymer ?
#
loop_
_entity_poly.entity_id
_entity_poly.type
_entity_poly.pdbx_seq_one_letter_code
_entity_poly.pdbx_strand_id
1 'polypeptide(L)'
;MDKNEFLEKHIFTDLQKIHQESDADPTPYFSEADFAVILERIEHFGIGIYGIEPWFEGKMYGVKTNEAYRKKATDPKWYKRAFFEFKKQQANLQYAATYRISDKLLAKEV
;
A
#
# COMPACT_ATOMS: atom_id res chain seq x y z
N MET A 1 14.13 -11.32 9.57
CA MET A 1 13.59 -10.58 8.42
C MET A 1 13.02 -9.27 8.91
N ASP A 2 13.37 -8.16 8.27
CA ASP A 2 12.86 -6.83 8.62
C ASP A 2 11.52 -6.53 7.90
N LYS A 3 10.80 -5.47 8.30
CA LYS A 3 9.48 -5.15 7.71
C LYS A 3 9.58 -4.85 6.22
N ASN A 4 10.56 -4.04 5.83
CA ASN A 4 10.79 -3.68 4.43
C ASN A 4 11.20 -4.91 3.62
N GLU A 5 12.10 -5.73 4.15
CA GLU A 5 12.55 -6.96 3.50
C GLU A 5 11.37 -7.91 3.21
N PHE A 6 10.44 -8.05 4.16
CA PHE A 6 9.22 -8.86 3.97
C PHE A 6 8.36 -8.31 2.82
N LEU A 7 8.13 -7.00 2.81
CA LEU A 7 7.35 -6.38 1.75
C LEU A 7 8.02 -6.56 0.39
N GLU A 8 9.32 -6.37 0.30
CA GLU A 8 10.05 -6.54 -0.96
C GLU A 8 10.01 -7.97 -1.49
N LYS A 9 10.18 -8.96 -0.61
CA LYS A 9 10.26 -10.37 -1.00
C LYS A 9 8.90 -11.02 -1.28
N HIS A 10 7.83 -10.57 -0.62
CA HIS A 10 6.51 -11.21 -0.70
C HIS A 10 5.40 -10.34 -1.30
N ILE A 11 5.48 -9.02 -1.14
CA ILE A 11 4.40 -8.10 -1.54
C ILE A 11 4.75 -7.33 -2.81
N PHE A 12 5.98 -6.85 -2.94
CA PHE A 12 6.48 -6.07 -4.08
C PHE A 12 7.23 -6.92 -5.10
N THR A 13 7.22 -8.24 -4.94
CA THR A 13 7.87 -9.21 -5.84
C THR A 13 7.32 -9.05 -7.26
N ASP A 14 8.20 -8.89 -8.24
CA ASP A 14 7.86 -8.67 -9.66
C ASP A 14 7.06 -7.38 -9.94
N LEU A 15 7.01 -6.42 -9.01
CA LEU A 15 6.32 -5.14 -9.21
C LEU A 15 7.30 -4.00 -9.50
N GLN A 16 6.90 -3.13 -10.43
CA GLN A 16 7.73 -2.00 -10.81
C GLN A 16 7.51 -0.82 -9.85
N LYS A 17 8.53 -0.57 -9.00
CA LYS A 17 8.53 0.60 -8.11
C LYS A 17 8.81 1.86 -8.90
N ILE A 18 7.92 2.84 -8.77
CA ILE A 18 8.11 4.18 -9.30
C ILE A 18 8.91 4.94 -8.24
N HIS A 19 10.20 5.14 -8.50
CA HIS A 19 11.06 5.95 -7.65
C HIS A 19 10.84 7.42 -8.02
N GLN A 20 10.49 8.25 -7.05
CA GLN A 20 10.52 9.69 -7.24
C GLN A 20 11.98 10.15 -7.12
N GLU A 21 12.44 11.03 -8.01
CA GLU A 21 13.83 11.53 -8.04
C GLU A 21 14.24 12.36 -6.80
N SER A 22 13.44 12.35 -5.73
CA SER A 22 13.71 13.09 -4.50
C SER A 22 13.88 12.11 -3.34
N ASP A 23 15.10 12.10 -2.80
CA ASP A 23 15.65 11.30 -1.69
C ASP A 23 14.90 11.45 -0.34
N ALA A 24 13.71 12.05 -0.32
CA ALA A 24 13.04 12.51 0.89
C ALA A 24 11.99 11.54 1.44
N ASP A 25 11.46 10.61 0.63
CA ASP A 25 10.43 9.68 1.09
C ASP A 25 10.78 8.22 0.74
N PRO A 26 10.98 7.34 1.74
CA PRO A 26 11.38 5.95 1.52
C PRO A 26 10.23 5.04 1.04
N THR A 27 9.02 5.58 0.86
CA THR A 27 7.83 4.79 0.52
C THR A 27 7.73 4.61 -1.00
N PRO A 28 7.82 3.37 -1.53
CA PRO A 28 7.71 3.15 -2.97
C PRO A 28 6.30 3.42 -3.48
N TYR A 29 6.21 4.09 -4.63
CA TYR A 29 4.96 4.32 -5.35
C TYR A 29 4.75 3.22 -6.39
N PHE A 30 3.49 2.87 -6.61
CA PHE A 30 3.09 1.84 -7.58
C PHE A 30 2.02 2.35 -8.52
N SER A 31 1.96 1.77 -9.72
CA SER A 31 0.85 2.01 -10.64
C SER A 31 -0.45 1.47 -10.07
N GLU A 32 -1.59 1.90 -10.62
CA GLU A 32 -2.90 1.38 -10.21
C GLU A 32 -2.98 -0.16 -10.34
N ALA A 33 -2.43 -0.72 -11.42
CA ALA A 33 -2.47 -2.16 -11.66
C ALA A 33 -1.61 -2.93 -10.65
N ASP A 34 -0.38 -2.47 -10.42
CA ASP A 34 0.53 -3.07 -9.45
C ASP A 34 -0.02 -2.95 -8.03
N PHE A 35 -0.61 -1.81 -7.70
CA PHE A 35 -1.19 -1.58 -6.38
C PHE A 35 -2.40 -2.49 -6.12
N ALA A 36 -3.20 -2.80 -7.14
CA ALA A 36 -4.27 -3.79 -7.00
C ALA A 36 -3.71 -5.16 -6.59
N VAL A 37 -2.62 -5.61 -7.23
CA VAL A 37 -1.94 -6.87 -6.88
C VAL A 37 -1.37 -6.82 -5.46
N ILE A 38 -0.80 -5.68 -5.05
CA ILE A 38 -0.33 -5.46 -3.67
C ILE A 38 -1.47 -5.66 -2.66
N LEU A 39 -2.65 -5.09 -2.92
CA LEU A 39 -3.81 -5.24 -2.02
C LEU A 39 -4.25 -6.70 -1.89
N GLU A 40 -4.21 -7.47 -2.98
CA GLU A 40 -4.52 -8.92 -2.95
C GLU A 40 -3.51 -9.70 -2.10
N ARG A 41 -2.21 -9.43 -2.27
CA ARG A 41 -1.15 -10.06 -1.48
C ARG A 41 -1.26 -9.69 0.00
N ILE A 42 -1.52 -8.42 0.31
CA ILE A 42 -1.71 -7.95 1.67
C ILE A 42 -2.90 -8.64 2.35
N GLU A 43 -4.01 -8.81 1.64
CA GLU A 43 -5.15 -9.56 2.13
C GLU A 43 -4.79 -11.02 2.43
N HIS A 44 -4.05 -11.67 1.53
CA HIS A 44 -3.60 -13.05 1.70
C HIS A 44 -2.73 -13.23 2.95
N PHE A 45 -1.76 -12.34 3.17
CA PHE A 45 -0.87 -12.38 4.34
C PHE A 45 -1.51 -11.79 5.61
N GLY A 46 -2.69 -11.19 5.52
CA GLY A 46 -3.36 -10.52 6.64
C GLY A 46 -2.61 -9.28 7.13
N ILE A 47 -1.88 -8.60 6.24
CA ILE A 47 -1.14 -7.39 6.55
C ILE A 47 -2.12 -6.22 6.71
N GLY A 48 -1.86 -5.37 7.70
CA GLY A 48 -2.65 -4.16 7.88
C GLY A 48 -2.14 -3.04 6.98
N ILE A 49 -3.04 -2.16 6.56
CA ILE A 49 -2.69 -0.85 6.01
C ILE A 49 -3.24 0.21 6.97
N TYR A 50 -2.51 1.30 7.22
CA TYR A 50 -3.01 2.44 8.00
C TYR A 50 -3.51 3.57 7.11
N GLY A 51 -2.82 3.85 6.01
CA GLY A 51 -3.14 4.91 5.07
C GLY A 51 -2.86 4.48 3.63
N ILE A 52 -3.66 5.00 2.71
CA ILE A 52 -3.42 4.97 1.26
C ILE A 52 -3.32 6.42 0.80
N GLU A 53 -2.24 6.70 0.10
CA GLU A 53 -1.85 8.02 -0.38
C GLU A 53 -1.71 7.94 -1.90
N PRO A 54 -2.74 8.36 -2.66
CA PRO A 54 -2.63 8.52 -4.10
C PRO A 54 -1.87 9.79 -4.48
N TRP A 55 -1.13 9.70 -5.56
CA TRP A 55 -0.36 10.77 -6.17
C TRP A 55 -0.73 10.87 -7.65
N PHE A 56 -0.82 12.11 -8.12
CA PHE A 56 -1.08 12.42 -9.53
C PHE A 56 0.00 13.38 -10.01
N GLU A 57 0.74 13.00 -11.06
CA GLU A 57 1.81 13.82 -11.65
C GLU A 57 2.80 14.37 -10.60
N GLY A 58 3.18 13.54 -9.62
CA GLY A 58 4.14 13.90 -8.57
C GLY A 58 3.57 14.78 -7.45
N LYS A 59 2.25 14.99 -7.38
CA LYS A 59 1.58 15.70 -6.28
C LYS A 59 0.64 14.78 -5.52
N MET A 60 0.63 14.91 -4.19
CA MET A 60 -0.33 14.20 -3.33
C MET A 60 -1.76 14.58 -3.74
N TYR A 61 -2.53 13.61 -4.20
CA TYR A 61 -3.91 13.79 -4.61
C TYR A 61 -4.87 13.76 -3.40
N GLY A 62 -4.51 12.99 -2.38
CA GLY A 62 -5.24 12.93 -1.12
C GLY A 62 -4.70 11.86 -0.19
N VAL A 63 -5.42 11.59 0.89
CA VAL A 63 -5.08 10.53 1.85
C VAL A 63 -6.35 9.90 2.39
N LYS A 64 -6.35 8.58 2.52
CA LYS A 64 -7.42 7.81 3.16
C LYS A 64 -6.85 6.87 4.19
N THR A 65 -7.28 7.01 5.43
CA THR A 65 -6.79 6.19 6.55
C THR A 65 -7.87 5.24 7.07
N ASN A 66 -7.47 4.10 7.61
CA ASN A 66 -8.41 3.12 8.18
C ASN A 66 -9.29 3.72 9.29
N GLU A 67 -8.75 4.69 10.04
CA GLU A 67 -9.45 5.43 11.10
C GLU A 67 -10.61 6.26 10.55
N ALA A 68 -10.44 6.92 9.40
CA ALA A 68 -11.51 7.65 8.74
C ALA A 68 -12.68 6.74 8.34
N TYR A 69 -12.39 5.46 8.03
CA TYR A 69 -13.40 4.43 7.75
C TYR A 69 -13.96 3.76 9.01
N ARG A 70 -13.40 4.05 10.19
CA ARG A 70 -13.69 3.36 11.46
C ARG A 70 -13.52 1.84 11.32
N LYS A 71 -12.47 1.41 10.61
CA LYS A 71 -12.14 0.01 10.36
C LYS A 71 -10.76 -0.36 10.90
N LYS A 72 -10.57 -1.65 11.14
CA LYS A 72 -9.25 -2.19 11.49
C LYS A 72 -8.32 -2.08 10.29
N ALA A 73 -7.04 -1.81 10.54
CA ALA A 73 -6.01 -1.74 9.49
C ALA A 73 -5.98 -2.98 8.58
N THR A 74 -6.30 -4.17 9.12
CA THR A 74 -6.34 -5.45 8.40
C THR A 74 -7.67 -5.75 7.69
N ASP A 75 -8.68 -4.88 7.76
CA ASP A 75 -9.98 -5.13 7.13
C ASP A 75 -9.94 -4.86 5.61
N PRO A 76 -10.03 -5.87 4.73
CA PRO A 76 -9.96 -5.66 3.29
C PRO A 76 -11.01 -4.73 2.72
N LYS A 77 -12.16 -4.62 3.38
CA LYS A 77 -13.24 -3.76 2.91
C LYS A 77 -12.85 -2.29 2.94
N TRP A 78 -11.96 -1.88 3.85
CA TRP A 78 -11.58 -0.47 3.96
C TRP A 78 -10.61 -0.09 2.84
N TYR A 79 -9.52 -0.82 2.64
CA TYR A 79 -8.50 -0.43 1.67
C TYR A 79 -8.96 -0.65 0.23
N LYS A 80 -9.72 -1.71 -0.04
CA LYS A 80 -10.34 -1.92 -1.36
C LYS A 80 -11.32 -0.82 -1.72
N ARG A 81 -12.11 -0.37 -0.74
CA ARG A 81 -13.04 0.75 -0.94
C ARG A 81 -12.30 2.06 -1.18
N ALA A 82 -11.28 2.36 -0.37
CA ALA A 82 -10.48 3.57 -0.52
C ALA A 82 -9.82 3.64 -1.91
N PHE A 83 -9.21 2.53 -2.35
CA PHE A 83 -8.61 2.38 -3.67
C PHE A 83 -9.64 2.56 -4.79
N PHE A 84 -10.79 1.89 -4.72
CA PHE A 84 -11.86 2.01 -5.71
C PHE A 84 -12.39 3.44 -5.83
N GLU A 85 -12.58 4.13 -4.70
CA GLU A 85 -13.05 5.51 -4.71
C GLU A 85 -12.03 6.46 -5.36
N PHE A 86 -10.74 6.28 -5.13
CA PHE A 86 -9.70 7.07 -5.80
C PHE A 86 -9.64 6.80 -7.30
N LYS A 87 -9.65 5.52 -7.71
CA LYS A 87 -9.68 5.10 -9.12
C LYS A 87 -10.88 5.69 -9.87
N LYS A 88 -12.03 5.81 -9.22
CA LYS A 88 -13.23 6.42 -9.81
C LYS A 88 -13.11 7.93 -9.96
N GLN A 89 -12.40 8.59 -9.05
CA GLN A 89 -12.24 10.05 -9.04
C GLN A 89 -11.22 10.54 -10.06
N GLN A 90 -10.11 9.81 -10.21
CA GLN A 90 -9.01 10.18 -11.09
C GLN A 90 -8.32 8.92 -11.63
N ALA A 91 -8.13 8.89 -12.95
CA ALA A 91 -7.34 7.85 -13.61
C ALA A 91 -5.84 8.18 -13.55
N ASN A 92 -4.99 7.16 -13.74
CA ASN A 92 -3.53 7.29 -13.75
C ASN A 92 -2.95 7.80 -12.42
N LEU A 93 -3.58 7.45 -11.31
CA LEU A 93 -3.02 7.66 -9.98
C LEU A 93 -1.90 6.66 -9.70
N GLN A 94 -0.88 7.13 -9.00
CA GLN A 94 0.16 6.31 -8.37
C GLN A 94 -0.19 6.17 -6.90
N TYR A 95 0.10 5.03 -6.28
CA TYR A 95 -0.32 4.74 -4.93
C TYR A 95 0.87 4.37 -4.05
N ALA A 96 0.91 5.01 -2.88
CA ALA A 96 1.71 4.61 -1.73
C ALA A 96 0.78 4.21 -0.58
N ALA A 97 1.29 3.40 0.34
CA ALA A 97 0.54 3.01 1.52
C ALA A 97 1.45 2.76 2.72
N THR A 98 0.92 3.04 3.91
CA THR A 98 1.59 2.75 5.17
C THR A 98 1.20 1.37 5.67
N TYR A 99 2.14 0.42 5.62
CA TYR A 99 1.88 -0.98 6.00
C TYR A 99 2.11 -1.24 7.48
N ARG A 100 1.34 -2.17 8.03
CA ARG A 100 1.46 -2.69 9.39
C ARG A 100 1.65 -4.20 9.34
N ILE A 101 2.90 -4.61 9.49
CA ILE A 101 3.26 -6.02 9.65
C ILE A 101 3.41 -6.32 11.15
N SER A 102 2.81 -7.42 11.60
CA SER A 102 2.95 -7.90 12.98
C SER A 102 4.24 -8.69 13.17
N ASP A 103 4.88 -8.58 14.34
CA ASP A 103 6.12 -9.32 14.64
C ASP A 103 5.94 -10.85 14.55
N LYS A 104 4.72 -11.34 14.82
CA LYS A 104 4.37 -12.75 14.64
C LYS A 104 4.45 -13.21 13.18
N LEU A 105 4.14 -12.33 12.24
CA LEU A 105 4.25 -12.65 10.81
C LEU A 105 5.73 -12.66 10.39
N LEU A 106 6.51 -11.67 10.85
CA LEU A 106 7.94 -11.59 10.59
C LEU A 106 8.69 -12.80 11.15
N ALA A 107 8.34 -13.24 12.35
CA ALA A 107 8.98 -14.38 13.02
C ALA A 107 8.64 -15.75 12.41
N LYS A 108 7.62 -15.86 11.55
CA LYS A 108 7.25 -17.10 10.86
C LYS A 108 8.09 -17.39 9.61
N GLU A 109 8.73 -16.37 9.06
CA GLU A 109 9.61 -16.45 7.89
C GLU A 109 11.11 -16.49 8.26
N VAL A 110 11.42 -16.61 9.57
CA VAL A 110 12.80 -16.77 10.10
C VAL A 110 13.13 -18.24 10.26
#